data_AF-F9DX21-F1
#
_entry.id   AF-F9DX21-F1
#
_cell.length_a   1.000
_cell.length_b   1.000
_cell.length_c   1.000
_cell.angle_alpha   90.00
_cell.angle_beta   90.00
_cell.angle_gamma   90.00
#
_symmetry.space_group_name_H-M   'P 1'
#
loop_
_entity.id
_entity.type
_entity.pdbx_description
1 polymer ?
#
loop_
_entity_poly.entity_id
_entity_poly.type
_entity_poly.pdbx_seq_one_letter_code
_entity_poly.pdbx_strand_id
1 'polypeptide(L)'
;MTEEKKTNEELLAVEGDVLRGLLGLYEDNQEDTTTIEIARKGKVYITFDIRGLSEKQYNDLQDMATKFKNAKNLGGVKVAEETNVTKFRSLLIYHATVEEDRKRIWNDREAWKALNVLNGPDLIDKILKAGEKSAIIDKIDELSGYGMESSDLIKNLSEQEAN
;
A
#
# COMPACT_ATOMS: atom_id res chain seq x y z
N MET A 1 -5.24 31.00 36.99
CA MET A 1 -4.36 30.86 35.81
C MET A 1 -5.17 31.32 34.62
N THR A 2 -4.79 32.44 34.03
CA THR A 2 -5.51 33.12 32.94
C THR A 2 -5.19 32.43 31.62
N GLU A 3 -6.21 31.96 30.90
CA GLU A 3 -6.08 31.57 29.50
C GLU A 3 -5.78 32.84 28.68
N GLU A 4 -4.55 32.96 28.19
CA GLU A 4 -4.17 34.01 27.26
C GLU A 4 -4.85 33.75 25.91
N LYS A 5 -5.72 34.67 25.48
CA LYS A 5 -6.33 34.64 24.15
C LYS A 5 -5.26 34.96 23.11
N LYS A 6 -4.87 33.95 22.33
CA LYS A 6 -3.99 34.12 21.17
C LYS A 6 -4.53 35.18 20.22
N THR A 7 -3.63 36.01 19.71
CA THR A 7 -3.94 37.07 18.73
C THR A 7 -4.26 36.47 17.36
N ASN A 8 -4.91 37.25 16.49
CA ASN A 8 -5.32 36.77 15.16
C ASN A 8 -4.12 36.38 14.27
N GLU A 9 -2.99 37.08 14.41
CA GLU A 9 -1.74 36.77 13.70
C GLU A 9 -1.12 35.44 14.19
N GLU A 10 -1.17 35.18 15.50
CA GLU A 10 -0.73 33.91 16.08
C GLU A 10 -1.66 32.74 15.70
N LEU A 11 -2.96 32.98 15.57
CA LEU A 11 -3.91 31.98 15.08
C LEU A 11 -3.65 31.63 13.60
N LEU A 12 -3.44 32.65 12.75
CA LEU A 12 -3.11 32.45 11.33
C LEU A 12 -1.75 31.77 11.12
N ALA A 13 -0.75 32.07 11.96
CA ALA A 13 0.55 31.38 11.92
C ALA A 13 0.40 29.90 12.30
N VAL A 14 -0.38 29.58 13.34
CA VAL A 14 -0.69 28.20 13.74
C VAL A 14 -1.47 27.47 12.63
N GLU A 15 -2.44 28.11 11.99
CA GLU A 15 -3.18 27.53 10.85
C GLU A 15 -2.24 27.27 9.65
N GLY A 16 -1.31 28.18 9.37
CA GLY A 16 -0.29 28.00 8.34
C GLY A 16 0.65 26.83 8.62
N ASP A 17 1.05 26.64 9.87
CA ASP A 17 1.90 25.53 10.30
C ASP A 17 1.16 24.19 10.28
N VAL A 18 -0.12 24.15 10.67
CA VAL A 18 -0.96 22.95 10.56
C VAL A 18 -1.16 22.54 9.11
N LEU A 19 -1.51 23.49 8.22
CA LEU A 19 -1.67 23.21 6.80
C LEU A 19 -0.37 22.69 6.18
N ARG A 20 0.78 23.30 6.51
CA ARG A 20 2.08 22.82 6.07
C ARG A 20 2.36 21.40 6.56
N GLY A 21 2.03 21.10 7.81
CA GLY A 21 2.16 19.74 8.36
C GLY A 21 1.30 18.73 7.61
N LEU A 22 0.03 19.04 7.35
CA LEU A 22 -0.88 18.17 6.59
C LEU A 22 -0.40 17.93 5.16
N LEU A 23 0.06 18.99 4.48
CA LEU A 23 0.59 18.87 3.12
C LEU A 23 1.91 18.11 3.09
N GLY A 24 2.80 18.33 4.06
CA GLY A 24 4.04 17.57 4.19
C GLY A 24 3.80 16.07 4.37
N LEU A 25 2.83 15.67 5.21
CA LEU A 25 2.41 14.27 5.34
C LEU A 25 1.85 13.70 4.04
N TYR A 26 1.10 14.52 3.28
CA TYR A 26 0.55 14.07 2.00
C TYR A 26 1.67 13.84 0.97
N GLU A 27 2.63 14.75 0.87
CA GLU A 27 3.78 14.67 -0.05
C GLU A 27 4.69 13.49 0.30
N ASP A 28 5.05 13.31 1.57
CA ASP A 28 5.89 12.21 2.08
C ASP A 28 5.32 10.83 1.70
N ASN A 29 4.00 10.65 1.86
CA ASN A 29 3.29 9.43 1.43
C ASN A 29 3.37 9.14 -0.08
N GLN A 30 3.74 10.11 -0.93
CA GLN A 30 3.87 9.92 -2.38
C GLN A 30 5.31 9.62 -2.82
N GLU A 31 6.33 9.94 -2.02
CA GLU A 31 7.74 9.89 -2.43
C GLU A 31 8.46 8.60 -2.03
N ASP A 32 7.95 7.87 -1.04
CA ASP A 32 8.60 6.66 -0.54
C ASP A 32 8.45 5.46 -1.48
N THR A 33 9.53 5.20 -2.22
CA THR A 33 9.68 4.02 -3.08
C THR A 33 10.89 3.20 -2.66
N THR A 34 10.81 1.88 -2.89
CA THR A 34 11.92 0.95 -2.68
C THR A 34 12.07 0.03 -3.88
N THR A 35 13.31 -0.18 -4.30
CA THR A 35 13.65 -1.10 -5.39
C THR A 35 13.63 -2.55 -4.92
N ILE A 36 12.96 -3.40 -5.70
CA ILE A 36 12.88 -4.85 -5.53
C ILE A 36 13.65 -5.53 -6.65
N GLU A 37 14.56 -6.43 -6.29
CA GLU A 37 15.26 -7.30 -7.24
C GLU A 37 14.83 -8.76 -7.09
N ILE A 38 14.37 -9.36 -8.19
CA ILE A 38 14.05 -10.80 -8.22
C ILE A 38 15.26 -11.56 -8.74
N ALA A 39 16.07 -12.07 -7.81
CA ALA A 39 17.25 -12.87 -8.10
C ALA A 39 17.05 -14.36 -7.78
N ARG A 40 17.51 -15.24 -8.66
CA ARG A 40 17.52 -16.70 -8.43
C ARG A 40 18.87 -17.26 -8.84
N LYS A 41 19.50 -18.03 -7.95
CA LYS A 41 20.81 -18.68 -8.19
C LYS A 41 21.89 -17.69 -8.66
N GLY A 42 21.92 -16.49 -8.08
CA GLY A 42 22.91 -15.44 -8.42
C GLY A 42 22.63 -14.66 -9.70
N LYS A 43 21.50 -14.90 -10.38
CA LYS A 43 21.06 -14.12 -11.55
C LYS A 43 19.84 -13.26 -11.20
N VAL A 44 19.93 -11.96 -11.44
CA VAL A 44 18.79 -11.04 -11.42
C VAL A 44 17.96 -11.22 -12.69
N TYR A 45 16.65 -11.39 -12.54
CA TYR A 45 15.72 -11.56 -13.65
C TYR A 45 14.97 -10.27 -13.99
N ILE A 46 14.49 -9.57 -12.97
CA ILE A 46 13.77 -8.30 -13.08
C ILE A 46 14.05 -7.44 -11.85
N THR A 47 13.98 -6.13 -12.06
CA THR A 47 14.07 -5.10 -11.02
C THR A 47 12.94 -4.12 -11.23
N PHE A 48 12.26 -3.73 -10.15
CA PHE A 48 11.14 -2.80 -10.17
C PHE A 48 10.98 -2.07 -8.83
N ASP A 49 10.41 -0.88 -8.88
CA ASP A 49 10.15 -0.08 -7.69
C ASP A 49 8.71 -0.29 -7.19
N ILE A 50 8.58 -0.37 -5.86
CA ILE A 50 7.29 -0.42 -5.16
C ILE A 50 7.14 0.78 -4.24
N ARG A 51 5.90 1.11 -3.89
CA ARG A 51 5.52 2.10 -2.87
C ARG A 51 4.51 1.53 -1.90
N GLY A 52 4.32 2.22 -0.78
CA GLY A 52 3.23 1.95 0.16
C GLY A 52 1.83 2.10 -0.47
N LEU A 53 0.86 1.45 0.16
CA LEU A 53 -0.56 1.50 -0.17
C LEU A 53 -1.35 2.05 1.03
N SER A 54 -2.31 2.92 0.75
CA SER A 54 -3.27 3.36 1.77
C SER A 54 -4.20 2.23 2.21
N GLU A 55 -4.74 2.32 3.43
CA GLU A 55 -5.74 1.36 3.94
C GLU A 55 -6.93 1.18 2.98
N LYS A 56 -7.39 2.28 2.36
CA LYS A 56 -8.45 2.22 1.35
C LYS A 56 -8.04 1.34 0.16
N GLN A 57 -6.80 1.45 -0.32
CA GLN A 57 -6.33 0.61 -1.41
C GLN A 57 -6.27 -0.87 -0.99
N TYR A 58 -5.81 -1.18 0.22
CA TYR A 58 -5.88 -2.56 0.74
C TYR A 58 -7.30 -3.12 0.70
N ASN A 59 -8.27 -2.36 1.23
CA ASN A 59 -9.68 -2.77 1.26
C ASN A 59 -10.26 -2.95 -0.15
N ASP A 60 -10.05 -1.99 -1.05
CA ASP A 60 -10.55 -2.07 -2.43
C ASP A 60 -9.98 -3.30 -3.16
N LEU A 61 -8.69 -3.62 -2.95
CA LEU A 61 -8.03 -4.77 -3.58
C LEU A 61 -8.49 -6.10 -2.96
N GLN A 62 -8.77 -6.12 -1.66
CA GLN A 62 -9.37 -7.28 -1.00
C GLN A 62 -10.79 -7.54 -1.52
N ASP A 63 -11.58 -6.48 -1.74
CA ASP A 63 -12.90 -6.57 -2.35
C ASP A 63 -12.82 -7.09 -3.79
N MET A 64 -11.86 -6.62 -4.59
CA MET A 64 -11.60 -7.15 -5.94
C MET A 64 -11.20 -8.63 -5.95
N ALA A 65 -10.62 -9.12 -4.86
CA ALA A 65 -10.29 -10.52 -4.66
C ALA A 65 -11.42 -11.34 -4.00
N THR A 66 -12.50 -10.69 -3.57
CA THR A 66 -13.61 -11.32 -2.84
C THR A 66 -14.81 -11.54 -3.73
N LYS A 67 -15.33 -12.76 -3.71
CA LYS A 67 -16.59 -13.11 -4.34
C LYS A 67 -17.73 -12.73 -3.39
N PHE A 68 -18.66 -11.92 -3.86
CA PHE A 68 -19.86 -11.55 -3.13
C PHE A 68 -21.08 -12.26 -3.71
N LYS A 69 -22.01 -12.67 -2.86
CA LYS A 69 -23.32 -13.18 -3.25
C LYS A 69 -24.44 -12.32 -2.69
N ASN A 70 -25.55 -12.23 -3.42
CA ASN A 70 -26.75 -11.58 -2.93
C ASN A 70 -27.57 -12.58 -2.10
N ALA A 71 -27.68 -12.32 -0.79
CA ALA A 71 -28.49 -13.12 0.11
C ALA A 71 -29.98 -12.78 -0.10
N LYS A 72 -30.66 -13.56 -0.94
CA LYS A 72 -32.09 -13.37 -1.26
C LYS A 72 -32.98 -13.41 -0.01
N ASN A 73 -32.59 -14.17 1.00
CA ASN A 73 -33.27 -14.32 2.29
C ASN A 73 -33.06 -13.13 3.25
N LEU A 74 -32.10 -12.25 2.98
CA LEU A 74 -31.83 -11.05 3.77
C LEU A 74 -32.13 -9.78 2.96
N GLY A 75 -33.18 -9.81 2.14
CA GLY A 75 -33.59 -8.64 1.35
C GLY A 75 -32.61 -8.24 0.25
N GLY A 76 -31.72 -9.14 -0.19
CA GLY A 76 -30.80 -8.88 -1.31
C GLY A 76 -29.47 -8.24 -0.90
N VAL A 77 -29.13 -8.23 0.40
CA VAL A 77 -27.83 -7.75 0.90
C VAL A 77 -26.68 -8.54 0.27
N LYS A 78 -25.62 -7.82 -0.14
CA LYS A 78 -24.36 -8.42 -0.60
C LYS A 78 -23.58 -8.94 0.60
N VAL A 79 -23.28 -10.23 0.59
CA VAL A 79 -22.49 -10.91 1.61
C VAL A 79 -21.24 -11.48 0.98
N ALA A 80 -20.08 -11.23 1.60
CA ALA A 80 -18.81 -11.84 1.21
C ALA A 80 -18.91 -13.37 1.35
N GLU A 81 -18.55 -14.10 0.30
CA GLU A 81 -18.57 -15.55 0.28
C GLU A 81 -17.17 -16.13 0.45
N GLU A 82 -16.22 -15.72 -0.40
CA GLU A 82 -14.87 -16.25 -0.42
C GLU A 82 -13.89 -15.20 -0.93
N THR A 83 -12.77 -15.01 -0.24
CA THR A 83 -11.66 -14.16 -0.69
C THR A 83 -10.55 -15.03 -1.27
N ASN A 84 -10.21 -14.80 -2.53
CA ASN A 84 -9.06 -15.44 -3.17
C ASN A 84 -7.77 -14.75 -2.73
N VAL A 85 -7.12 -15.31 -1.71
CA VAL A 85 -5.88 -14.79 -1.12
C VAL A 85 -4.75 -14.69 -2.16
N THR A 86 -4.62 -15.66 -3.06
CA THR A 86 -3.58 -15.65 -4.11
C THR A 86 -3.76 -14.48 -5.07
N LYS A 87 -5.01 -14.21 -5.48
CA LYS A 87 -5.35 -13.05 -6.30
C LYS A 87 -5.10 -11.75 -5.55
N PHE A 88 -5.53 -11.67 -4.29
CA PHE A 88 -5.32 -10.49 -3.45
C PHE A 88 -3.83 -10.13 -3.35
N ARG A 89 -2.98 -11.11 -3.05
CA ARG A 89 -1.52 -10.92 -2.97
C ARG A 89 -0.91 -10.44 -4.28
N SER A 90 -1.39 -10.94 -5.42
CA SER A 90 -0.89 -10.52 -6.74
C SER A 90 -1.40 -9.11 -7.10
N LEU A 91 -2.60 -8.75 -6.65
CA LEU A 91 -3.15 -7.40 -6.76
C LEU A 91 -2.35 -6.39 -5.92
N LEU A 92 -1.97 -6.73 -4.68
CA LEU A 92 -1.12 -5.87 -3.85
C LEU A 92 0.19 -5.52 -4.57
N ILE A 93 0.92 -6.54 -5.05
CA ILE A 93 2.18 -6.33 -5.77
C ILE A 93 1.96 -5.49 -7.03
N TYR A 94 0.92 -5.79 -7.82
CA TYR A 94 0.61 -5.04 -9.04
C TYR A 94 0.34 -3.57 -8.75
N HIS A 95 -0.46 -3.27 -7.72
CA HIS A 95 -0.87 -1.91 -7.39
C HIS A 95 0.17 -1.11 -6.59
N ALA A 96 1.05 -1.79 -5.87
CA ALA A 96 2.19 -1.19 -5.19
C ALA A 96 3.36 -0.90 -6.14
N THR A 97 3.51 -1.65 -7.24
CA THR A 97 4.54 -1.36 -8.25
C THR A 97 4.28 0.00 -8.89
N VAL A 98 5.29 0.86 -9.00
CA VAL A 98 5.17 2.18 -9.63
C VAL A 98 4.67 2.06 -11.07
N GLU A 99 3.97 3.09 -11.56
CA GLU A 99 3.20 3.00 -12.82
C GLU A 99 4.10 2.72 -14.03
N GLU A 100 5.29 3.30 -14.06
CA GLU A 100 6.31 3.12 -15.09
C GLU A 100 6.73 1.65 -15.21
N ASP A 101 7.06 1.03 -14.08
CA ASP A 101 7.50 -0.37 -14.04
C ASP A 101 6.34 -1.34 -14.24
N ARG A 102 5.15 -1.00 -13.74
CA ARG A 102 3.94 -1.77 -13.98
C ARG A 102 3.63 -1.85 -15.47
N LYS A 103 3.74 -0.73 -16.20
CA LYS A 103 3.58 -0.68 -17.67
C LYS A 103 4.63 -1.53 -18.37
N ARG A 104 5.89 -1.41 -17.96
CA ARG A 104 7.04 -2.06 -18.60
C ARG A 104 7.10 -3.57 -18.34
N ILE A 105 6.72 -4.02 -17.14
CA ILE A 105 6.94 -5.40 -16.68
C ILE A 105 5.61 -6.16 -16.60
N TRP A 106 4.67 -5.64 -15.82
CA TRP A 106 3.42 -6.35 -15.54
C TRP A 106 2.41 -6.26 -16.67
N ASN A 107 2.46 -5.21 -17.49
CA ASN A 107 1.58 -4.99 -18.63
C ASN A 107 2.20 -5.36 -19.99
N ASP A 108 3.29 -6.12 -19.97
CA ASP A 108 3.92 -6.66 -21.16
C ASP A 108 3.00 -7.68 -21.86
N ARG A 109 2.44 -7.26 -23.00
CA ARG A 109 1.51 -8.08 -23.79
C ARG A 109 2.18 -9.25 -24.49
N GLU A 110 3.48 -9.20 -24.75
CA GLU A 110 4.24 -10.32 -25.29
C GLU A 110 4.42 -11.39 -24.21
N ALA A 111 4.78 -10.97 -22.99
CA ALA A 111 4.86 -11.87 -21.84
C ALA A 111 3.51 -12.54 -21.55
N TRP A 112 2.40 -11.79 -21.64
CA TRP A 112 1.06 -12.34 -21.41
C TRP A 112 0.71 -13.45 -22.40
N LYS A 113 1.00 -13.22 -23.69
CA LYS A 113 0.80 -14.23 -24.74
C LYS A 113 1.70 -15.44 -24.54
N ALA A 114 2.98 -15.22 -24.26
CA ALA A 114 3.96 -16.28 -24.10
C ALA A 114 3.67 -17.19 -22.89
N LEU A 115 3.12 -16.62 -21.81
CA LEU A 115 2.85 -17.34 -20.56
C LEU A 115 1.38 -17.72 -20.38
N ASN A 116 0.53 -17.40 -21.37
CA ASN A 116 -0.91 -17.65 -21.38
C ASN A 116 -1.62 -17.12 -20.11
N VAL A 117 -1.46 -15.82 -19.85
CA VAL A 117 -2.10 -15.09 -18.75
C VAL A 117 -2.94 -13.92 -19.28
N LEU A 118 -3.98 -13.50 -18.54
CA LEU A 118 -4.95 -12.52 -19.05
C LEU A 118 -4.60 -11.08 -18.67
N ASN A 119 -3.86 -10.88 -17.56
CA ASN A 119 -3.53 -9.58 -17.01
C ASN A 119 -2.24 -9.61 -16.16
N GLY A 120 -1.82 -8.44 -15.65
CA GLY A 120 -0.62 -8.28 -14.84
C GLY A 120 -0.64 -9.06 -13.52
N PRO A 121 -1.71 -9.02 -12.71
CA PRO A 121 -1.84 -9.89 -11.55
C PRO A 121 -1.69 -11.39 -11.86
N ASP A 122 -2.26 -11.87 -12.96
CA ASP A 122 -2.09 -13.26 -13.40
C ASP A 122 -0.63 -13.56 -13.80
N LEU A 123 0.05 -12.61 -14.44
CA LEU A 123 1.49 -12.72 -14.75
C LEU A 123 2.32 -12.83 -13.48
N ILE A 124 2.08 -11.95 -12.49
CA ILE A 124 2.74 -11.98 -11.18
C ILE A 124 2.51 -13.33 -10.49
N ASP A 125 1.28 -13.86 -10.54
CA ASP A 125 0.96 -15.16 -9.99
C ASP A 125 1.70 -16.31 -10.67
N LYS A 126 1.84 -16.21 -11.98
CA LYS A 126 2.51 -17.23 -12.78
C LYS A 126 4.01 -17.30 -12.53
N ILE A 127 4.69 -16.16 -12.34
CA ILE A 127 6.16 -16.10 -12.40
C ILE A 127 6.85 -15.97 -11.04
N LEU A 128 6.21 -15.38 -10.03
CA LEU A 128 6.80 -15.20 -8.70
C LEU A 128 6.52 -16.41 -7.81
N LYS A 129 7.54 -16.85 -7.08
CA LYS A 129 7.39 -17.90 -6.07
C LYS A 129 6.63 -17.37 -4.86
N ALA A 130 5.97 -18.25 -4.12
CA ALA A 130 5.23 -17.88 -2.91
C ALA A 130 6.06 -17.10 -1.89
N GLY A 131 7.33 -17.50 -1.66
CA GLY A 131 8.24 -16.79 -0.75
C GLY A 131 8.69 -15.43 -1.27
N GLU A 132 8.88 -15.28 -2.59
CA GLU A 132 9.20 -13.99 -3.21
C GLU A 132 8.01 -13.04 -3.04
N LYS A 133 6.78 -13.50 -3.30
CA LYS A 133 5.57 -12.70 -3.04
C LYS A 133 5.43 -12.32 -1.57
N SER A 134 5.82 -13.18 -0.63
CA SER A 134 5.73 -12.88 0.80
C SER A 134 6.67 -11.74 1.14
N ALA A 135 7.95 -11.85 0.77
CA ALA A 135 8.94 -10.82 1.04
C ALA A 135 8.60 -9.47 0.39
N ILE A 136 8.03 -9.47 -0.82
CA ILE A 136 7.57 -8.22 -1.46
C ILE A 136 6.42 -7.60 -0.67
N ILE A 137 5.44 -8.40 -0.23
CA ILE A 137 4.30 -7.90 0.54
C ILE A 137 4.76 -7.36 1.89
N ASP A 138 5.68 -8.04 2.58
CA ASP A 138 6.25 -7.54 3.84
C ASP A 138 6.88 -6.15 3.63
N LYS A 139 7.53 -5.91 2.48
CA LYS A 139 8.06 -4.59 2.12
C LYS A 139 6.99 -3.57 1.76
N ILE A 140 5.91 -3.97 1.10
CA ILE A 140 4.75 -3.09 0.86
C ILE A 140 4.12 -2.69 2.20
N ASP A 141 3.97 -3.63 3.13
CA ASP A 141 3.39 -3.41 4.44
C ASP A 141 4.25 -2.44 5.27
N GLU A 142 5.58 -2.62 5.28
CA GLU A 142 6.54 -1.69 5.90
C GLU A 142 6.41 -0.26 5.35
N LEU A 143 6.39 -0.11 4.02
CA LEU A 143 6.20 1.19 3.35
C LEU A 143 4.80 1.78 3.58
N SER A 144 3.84 0.95 3.99
CA SER A 144 2.47 1.39 4.32
C SER A 144 2.31 1.70 5.81
N GLY A 145 3.40 1.64 6.59
CA GLY A 145 3.42 1.92 8.03
C GLY A 145 2.98 0.75 8.92
N TYR A 146 2.80 -0.45 8.36
CA TYR A 146 2.55 -1.65 9.16
C TYR A 146 3.85 -2.22 9.74
N GLY A 147 3.77 -2.83 10.92
CA GLY A 147 4.92 -3.50 11.55
C GLY A 147 5.93 -2.57 12.21
N MET A 148 5.69 -1.25 12.22
CA MET A 148 6.42 -0.30 13.07
C MET A 148 5.85 -0.29 14.49
N GLU A 149 6.70 -0.11 15.50
CA GLU A 149 6.25 0.06 16.88
C GLU A 149 5.48 1.39 17.02
N SER A 150 4.45 1.40 17.87
CA SER A 150 3.55 2.56 18.00
C SER A 150 4.30 3.83 18.42
N SER A 151 5.39 3.71 19.18
CA SER A 151 6.26 4.82 19.59
C SER A 151 7.03 5.45 18.42
N ASP A 152 7.30 4.68 17.37
CA ASP A 152 8.00 5.14 16.18
C ASP A 152 7.02 5.84 15.21
N LEU A 153 5.75 5.42 15.22
CA LEU A 153 4.67 5.98 14.41
C LEU A 153 4.02 7.24 15.03
N ILE A 154 3.84 7.25 16.35
CA ILE A 154 3.11 8.29 17.07
C ILE A 154 3.89 8.68 18.32
N LYS A 155 4.34 9.93 18.38
CA LYS A 155 5.02 10.48 19.55
C LYS A 155 4.00 11.13 20.50
N ASN A 156 3.91 10.63 21.72
CA ASN A 156 3.12 11.26 22.79
C ASN A 156 3.99 12.28 23.53
N LEU A 157 3.54 13.53 23.62
CA LEU A 157 4.27 14.61 24.30
C LEU A 157 4.36 14.44 25.83
N SER A 158 3.58 13.54 26.43
CA SER A 158 3.52 13.33 27.88
C SER A 158 4.71 12.55 28.48
N GLU A 159 5.64 12.05 27.66
CA GLU A 159 6.84 11.33 28.15
C GLU A 159 8.10 12.21 28.20
N GLN A 160 7.99 13.50 27.86
CA GLN A 160 9.14 14.42 27.85
C GLN A 160 9.37 15.21 29.14
N GLU A 161 8.58 14.98 30.20
CA GLU A 161 8.72 15.70 31.49
C GLU A 161 9.38 14.86 32.61
N ALA A 162 10.07 13.78 32.26
CA ALA A 162 10.81 12.96 33.23
C ALA A 162 12.27 12.76 32.83
N ASN A 163 13.02 13.86 32.65
CA ASN A 163 14.49 13.87 32.74
C ASN A 163 14.99 15.22 33.25
#